data_AF-A0A4V3M6C4-F1
#
_entry.id   AF-A0A4V3M6C4-F1
#
_cell.length_a   1.000
_cell.length_b   1.000
_cell.length_c   1.000
_cell.angle_alpha   90.00
_cell.angle_beta   90.00
_cell.angle_gamma   90.00
#
_symmetry.space_group_name_H-M   'P 1'
#
loop_
_entity.id
_entity.type
_entity.pdbx_description
1 polymer ?
#
loop_
_entity_poly.entity_id
_entity_poly.type
_entity_poly.pdbx_seq_one_letter_code
_entity_poly.pdbx_strand_id
1 'polypeptide(L)'
;MLRELTSDQRRQLIDTQQVYESWRSADDEHQRRFVGSMRWAKRNGVEYLLRKVGQTENSLGPKSEATEKSFAAFFEGRERNRDLLSGLSDRLNGLARINVAMGLGRVPA
;
A
#
# COMPACT_ATOMS: atom_id res chain seq x y z
N MET A 1 -15.48 -35.39 3.73
CA MET A 1 -16.26 -34.89 4.89
C MET A 1 -15.62 -33.56 5.29
N LEU A 2 -16.35 -32.44 5.17
CA LEU A 2 -15.88 -31.14 5.66
C LEU A 2 -15.89 -31.19 7.20
N ARG A 3 -14.74 -30.94 7.82
CA ARG A 3 -14.61 -30.94 9.28
C ARG A 3 -14.82 -29.50 9.77
N GLU A 4 -15.70 -29.31 10.74
CA GLU A 4 -15.95 -27.98 11.30
C GLU A 4 -14.70 -27.46 12.00
N LEU A 5 -14.42 -26.16 11.84
CA LEU A 5 -13.31 -25.49 12.50
C LEU A 5 -13.59 -25.35 14.00
N THR A 6 -12.58 -25.63 14.81
CA THR A 6 -12.61 -25.30 16.24
C THR A 6 -12.78 -23.80 16.46
N SER A 7 -13.21 -23.39 17.66
CA SER A 7 -13.37 -21.97 17.98
C SER A 7 -12.07 -21.17 17.82
N ASP A 8 -10.92 -21.75 18.19
CA ASP A 8 -9.62 -21.09 18.03
C ASP A 8 -9.23 -20.96 16.55
N GLN A 9 -9.47 -22.00 15.75
CA GLN A 9 -9.27 -21.95 14.30
C GLN A 9 -10.13 -20.87 13.65
N ARG A 10 -11.40 -20.73 14.06
CA ARG A 10 -12.28 -19.67 13.56
C ARG A 10 -11.77 -18.28 13.93
N ARG A 11 -11.35 -18.07 15.19
CA ARG A 11 -10.77 -16.80 15.63
C ARG A 11 -9.52 -16.44 14.82
N GLN A 12 -8.59 -17.39 14.69
CA GLN A 12 -7.36 -17.19 13.94
C GLN A 12 -7.62 -16.88 12.46
N LEU A 13 -8.62 -17.53 11.86
CA LEU A 13 -9.05 -17.25 10.50
C LEU A 13 -9.60 -15.82 10.36
N ILE A 14 -10.48 -15.40 11.27
CA ILE A 14 -11.04 -14.03 11.29
C ILE A 14 -9.92 -12.99 11.45
N ASP A 15 -9.00 -13.20 12.39
CA ASP A 15 -7.86 -12.31 12.61
C ASP A 15 -7.00 -12.19 11.34
N THR A 16 -6.78 -13.30 10.64
CA THR A 16 -6.03 -13.30 9.37
C THR A 16 -6.79 -12.54 8.28
N GLN A 17 -8.11 -12.73 8.17
CA GLN A 17 -8.93 -12.03 7.17
C GLN A 17 -8.89 -10.51 7.39
N GLN A 18 -9.03 -10.04 8.63
CA GLN A 18 -9.02 -8.60 8.94
C GLN A 18 -7.68 -7.94 8.58
N VAL A 19 -6.56 -8.60 8.89
CA VAL A 19 -5.24 -8.09 8.52
C VAL A 19 -5.07 -8.08 7.01
N TYR A 20 -5.51 -9.14 6.31
CA TYR A 20 -5.41 -9.22 4.86
C TYR A 20 -6.28 -8.16 4.15
N GLU A 21 -7.49 -7.90 4.63
CA GLU A 21 -8.36 -6.83 4.10
C GLU A 21 -7.74 -5.44 4.28
N SER A 22 -7.10 -5.21 5.43
CA SER A 22 -6.35 -3.99 5.69
C SER A 22 -5.17 -3.85 4.73
N TRP A 23 -4.43 -4.95 4.51
CA TRP A 23 -3.30 -4.99 3.58
C TRP A 23 -3.75 -4.69 2.15
N ARG A 24 -4.84 -5.33 1.67
CA ARG A 24 -5.39 -5.07 0.32
C ARG A 24 -5.85 -3.63 0.16
N SER A 25 -6.43 -3.03 1.19
CA SER A 25 -6.85 -1.63 1.16
C SER A 25 -5.65 -0.69 1.05
N ALA A 26 -4.57 -0.97 1.79
CA ALA A 26 -3.32 -0.22 1.73
C ALA A 26 -2.63 -0.37 0.37
N ASP A 27 -2.61 -1.57 -0.21
CA ASP A 27 -2.04 -1.82 -1.54
C ASP A 27 -2.86 -1.13 -2.64
N ASP A 28 -4.20 -1.21 -2.59
CA ASP A 28 -5.06 -0.49 -3.53
C ASP A 28 -4.88 1.04 -3.44
N GLU A 29 -4.64 1.59 -2.25
CA GLU A 29 -4.24 2.99 -2.11
C GLU A 29 -2.86 3.25 -2.73
N HIS A 30 -1.89 2.37 -2.50
CA HIS A 30 -0.55 2.45 -3.10
C HIS A 30 -0.62 2.53 -4.62
N GLN A 31 -1.31 1.57 -5.24
CA GLN A 31 -1.45 1.43 -6.68
C GLN A 31 -2.07 2.69 -7.31
N ARG A 32 -3.09 3.26 -6.66
CA ARG A 32 -3.82 4.43 -7.18
C ARG A 32 -3.06 5.74 -6.97
N ARG A 33 -2.43 5.93 -5.81
CA ARG A 33 -1.92 7.25 -5.38
C ARG A 33 -0.42 7.40 -5.47
N PHE A 34 0.33 6.33 -5.17
CA PHE A 34 1.76 6.43 -4.86
C PHE A 34 2.68 5.76 -5.88
N VAL A 35 2.12 5.03 -6.84
CA VAL A 35 2.89 4.50 -7.98
C VAL A 35 3.53 5.64 -8.78
N GLY A 36 4.77 5.40 -9.20
CA GLY A 36 5.55 6.30 -10.03
C GLY A 36 6.43 7.25 -9.22
N SER A 37 6.64 8.45 -9.76
CA SER A 37 7.45 9.48 -9.14
C SER A 37 6.90 10.87 -9.46
N MET A 38 7.14 11.82 -8.56
CA MET A 38 6.97 13.25 -8.84
C MET A 38 8.31 13.97 -8.78
N ARG A 39 8.52 14.96 -9.63
CA ARG A 39 9.74 15.79 -9.64
C ARG A 39 9.46 17.20 -10.15
N TRP A 40 10.24 18.16 -9.68
CA TRP A 40 10.28 19.49 -10.27
C TRP A 40 11.21 19.51 -11.49
N ALA A 41 10.82 20.25 -12.53
CA ALA A 41 11.62 20.40 -13.73
C ALA A 41 11.45 21.80 -14.33
N LYS A 42 12.57 22.44 -14.70
CA LYS A 42 12.54 23.76 -15.33
C LYS A 42 12.40 23.63 -16.86
N ARG A 43 11.47 24.37 -17.46
CA ARG A 43 11.26 24.48 -18.91
C ARG A 43 11.00 25.94 -19.25
N ASN A 44 11.82 26.53 -20.16
CA ASN A 44 11.69 27.92 -20.60
C ASN A 44 11.56 28.93 -19.45
N GLY A 45 12.34 28.77 -18.38
CA GLY A 45 12.33 29.66 -17.22
C GLY A 45 11.29 29.33 -16.14
N VAL A 46 10.27 28.51 -16.43
CA VAL A 46 9.21 28.12 -15.50
C VAL A 46 9.49 26.74 -14.91
N GLU A 47 9.31 26.56 -13.61
CA GLU A 47 9.43 25.28 -12.91
C GLU A 47 8.06 24.57 -12.87
N TYR A 48 8.00 23.33 -13.33
CA TYR A 48 6.78 22.51 -13.39
C TYR A 48 6.90 21.28 -12.53
N LEU A 49 5.79 20.89 -11.90
CA LEU A 49 5.67 19.60 -11.24
C LEU A 49 5.33 18.55 -12.29
N LEU A 50 6.16 17.53 -12.42
CA LEU A 50 5.95 16.42 -13.34
C LEU A 50 5.65 15.14 -12.54
N ARG A 51 4.68 14.35 -13.01
CA ARG A 51 4.39 13.02 -12.49
C ARG A 51 4.63 11.97 -13.57
N LYS A 52 5.47 10.99 -13.25
CA LYS A 52 5.79 9.85 -14.12
C LYS A 52 5.20 8.56 -13.56
N VAL A 53 4.45 7.83 -14.38
CA VAL A 53 3.92 6.49 -14.09
C VAL A 53 4.20 5.60 -15.29
N GLY A 54 5.00 4.55 -15.10
CA GLY A 54 5.48 3.71 -16.20
C GLY A 54 6.27 4.54 -17.22
N GLN A 55 5.87 4.49 -18.49
CA GLN A 55 6.47 5.25 -19.58
C GLN A 55 5.87 6.66 -19.78
N THR A 56 4.77 6.99 -19.07
CA THR A 56 4.06 8.25 -19.24
C THR A 56 4.51 9.27 -18.21
N GLU A 57 4.89 10.47 -18.64
CA GLU A 57 5.17 11.63 -17.78
C GLU A 57 4.22 12.78 -18.14
N ASN A 58 3.44 13.23 -17.16
CA ASN A 58 2.49 14.33 -17.31
C ASN A 58 2.91 15.52 -16.44
N SER A 59 2.65 16.73 -16.92
CA SER A 59 2.76 17.93 -16.11
C SER A 59 1.52 18.09 -15.23
N LEU A 60 1.73 18.38 -13.94
CA LEU A 60 0.68 18.75 -12.99
C LEU A 60 0.52 20.27 -12.87
N GLY A 61 1.33 21.04 -13.60
CA GLY A 61 1.28 22.50 -13.62
C GLY A 61 2.56 23.17 -13.13
N PRO A 62 2.63 24.51 -13.27
CA PRO A 62 3.77 25.29 -12.78
C PRO A 62 3.84 25.27 -11.25
N LYS A 63 4.98 25.69 -10.71
CA LYS A 63 5.18 25.85 -9.28
C LYS A 63 4.21 26.88 -8.72
N SER A 64 3.47 26.44 -7.71
CA SER A 64 2.45 27.18 -6.98
C SER A 64 2.25 26.52 -5.63
N GLU A 65 1.61 27.20 -4.69
CA GLU A 65 1.27 26.61 -3.39
C GLU A 65 0.50 25.28 -3.53
N ALA A 66 -0.40 25.18 -4.53
CA ALA A 66 -1.18 23.98 -4.77
C ALA A 66 -0.31 22.80 -5.26
N THR A 67 0.63 23.04 -6.17
CA THR A 67 1.54 21.99 -6.68
C THR A 67 2.61 21.62 -5.65
N GLU A 68 3.05 22.55 -4.81
CA GLU A 68 3.93 22.26 -3.66
C GLU A 68 3.23 21.39 -2.61
N LYS A 69 1.98 21.72 -2.26
CA LYS A 69 1.15 20.87 -1.38
C LYS A 69 0.95 19.47 -1.95
N SER A 70 0.70 19.37 -3.27
CA SER A 70 0.53 18.08 -3.95
C SER A 70 1.81 17.24 -3.93
N PHE A 71 2.97 17.89 -4.13
CA PHE A 71 4.28 17.24 -4.04
C PHE A 71 4.53 16.71 -2.63
N ALA A 72 4.37 17.55 -1.59
CA ALA A 72 4.55 17.13 -0.20
C ALA A 72 3.62 15.97 0.18
N ALA A 73 2.32 16.11 -0.12
CA ALA A 73 1.32 15.08 0.18
C ALA A 73 1.61 13.74 -0.51
N PHE A 74 2.17 13.76 -1.73
CA PHE A 74 2.57 12.54 -2.43
C PHE A 74 3.67 11.79 -1.68
N PHE A 75 4.74 12.47 -1.27
CA PHE A 75 5.86 11.80 -0.58
C PHE A 75 5.50 11.39 0.85
N GLU A 76 4.86 12.27 1.62
CA GLU A 76 4.41 11.95 2.98
C GLU A 76 3.37 10.83 3.00
N GLY A 77 2.44 10.83 2.06
CA GLY A 77 1.45 9.76 1.90
C GLY A 77 2.10 8.45 1.50
N ARG A 78 3.04 8.49 0.54
CA ARG A 78 3.77 7.31 0.06
C ARG A 78 4.58 6.64 1.16
N GLU A 79 5.33 7.42 1.95
CA GLU A 79 6.13 6.85 3.04
C GLU A 79 5.23 6.21 4.11
N ARG A 80 4.16 6.91 4.56
CA ARG A 80 3.19 6.34 5.51
C ARG A 80 2.53 5.06 5.00
N ASN A 81 2.12 5.04 3.74
CA ASN A 81 1.50 3.88 3.12
C ASN A 81 2.48 2.71 2.97
N ARG A 82 3.76 2.98 2.64
CA ARG A 82 4.82 1.96 2.61
C ARG A 82 5.05 1.35 3.98
N ASP A 83 5.12 2.16 5.02
CA ASP A 83 5.34 1.69 6.40
C ASP A 83 4.15 0.84 6.88
N LEU A 84 2.92 1.26 6.55
CA LEU A 84 1.72 0.47 6.82
C LEU A 84 1.74 -0.89 6.09
N LEU A 85 2.07 -0.90 4.79
CA LEU A 85 2.18 -2.13 4.01
C LEU A 85 3.25 -3.07 4.55
N SER A 86 4.39 -2.53 4.99
CA SER A 86 5.45 -3.32 5.61
C SER A 86 4.94 -3.98 6.90
N GLY A 87 4.34 -3.20 7.81
CA GLY A 87 3.83 -3.74 9.07
C GLY A 87 2.72 -4.77 8.90
N LEU A 88 1.82 -4.57 7.93
CA LEU A 88 0.76 -5.53 7.62
C LEU A 88 1.33 -6.81 6.99
N SER A 89 2.32 -6.69 6.10
CA SER A 89 3.02 -7.84 5.52
C SER A 89 3.73 -8.67 6.59
N ASP A 90 4.42 -8.01 7.53
CA ASP A 90 5.07 -8.68 8.66
C ASP A 90 4.07 -9.41 9.55
N ARG A 91 2.90 -8.78 9.80
CA ARG A 91 1.82 -9.40 10.56
C ARG A 91 1.25 -10.63 9.84
N LEU A 92 0.99 -10.54 8.54
CA LEU A 92 0.51 -11.68 7.73
C LEU A 92 1.52 -12.82 7.72
N ASN A 93 2.82 -12.51 7.57
CA ASN A 93 3.89 -13.51 7.64
C ASN A 93 3.95 -14.21 9.00
N GLY A 94 3.70 -13.47 10.08
CA GLY A 94 3.55 -14.05 11.42
C GLY A 94 2.37 -15.01 11.51
N LEU A 95 1.18 -14.58 11.07
CA LEU A 95 -0.05 -15.37 11.08
C LEU A 95 0.04 -16.61 10.18
N ALA A 96 0.75 -16.53 9.05
CA ALA A 96 0.93 -17.64 8.13
C ALA A 96 1.53 -18.89 8.82
N ARG A 97 2.51 -18.72 9.72
CA ARG A 97 3.09 -19.83 10.49
C ARG A 97 2.09 -20.45 11.47
N ILE A 98 1.28 -19.61 12.12
CA ILE A 98 0.25 -20.05 13.06
C ILE A 98 -0.86 -20.81 12.31
N ASN A 99 -1.30 -20.29 11.17
CA ASN A 99 -2.34 -20.91 10.35
C ASN A 99 -1.92 -22.31 9.89
N VAL A 100 -0.66 -22.49 9.47
CA VAL A 100 -0.11 -23.81 9.14
C VAL A 100 -0.14 -24.74 10.36
N ALA A 101 0.31 -24.28 11.52
CA ALA A 101 0.29 -25.07 12.76
C ALA A 101 -1.14 -25.48 13.17
N MET A 102 -2.13 -24.64 12.88
CA MET A 102 -3.55 -24.90 13.15
C MET A 102 -4.26 -25.64 12.01
N GLY A 103 -3.58 -26.05 10.94
CA GLY A 103 -4.19 -26.74 9.81
C GLY A 103 -5.16 -25.88 8.97
N LEU A 104 -5.02 -24.55 9.03
CA LEU A 104 -5.82 -23.56 8.27
C LEU A 104 -5.25 -23.22 6.90
N GLY A 105 -4.07 -23.76 6.56
CA GLY A 105 -3.34 -23.43 5.33
C GLY A 105 -2.50 -22.15 5.46
N ARG A 106 -1.93 -21.67 4.35
CA ARG A 106 -1.06 -20.48 4.33
C ARG A 106 -1.74 -19.36 3.55
N VAL A 107 -2.00 -18.23 4.20
CA VAL A 107 -2.41 -16.99 3.51
C VAL A 107 -1.13 -16.25 3.09
N PRO A 108 -0.89 -16.01 1.80
CA PRO A 108 0.26 -15.25 1.33
C PRO A 108 0.08 -13.75 1.62
N ALA A 109 1.20 -13.07 1.84
CA ALA A 109 1.32 -11.62 1.76
C ALA A 109 1.88 -11.24 0.38
#